data_AF-A0A969FYW1-F1
#
_entry.id   AF-A0A969FYW1-F1
#
_cell.length_a   1.000
_cell.length_b   1.000
_cell.length_c   1.000
_cell.angle_alpha   90.00
_cell.angle_beta   90.00
_cell.angle_gamma   90.00
#
_symmetry.space_group_name_H-M   'P 1'
#
loop_
_entity.id
_entity.type
_entity.pdbx_description
1 polymer ?
#
loop_
_entity_poly.entity_id
_entity_poly.type
_entity_poly.pdbx_seq_one_letter_code
_entity_poly.pdbx_strand_id
1 'polypeptide(L)' 'MPDDPAIATCEYFVSNLPSEALIRETAYYLWQRKGCPEGQTQANWDEAFLSLCQSTGRIRRR' A
#
# COMPACT_ATOMS: atom_id res chain seq x y z
N MET A 1 4.76 -11.24 -37.65
CA MET A 1 6.07 -10.99 -37.02
C MET A 1 5.78 -10.36 -35.67
N PRO A 2 6.03 -11.03 -34.53
CA PRO A 2 5.70 -10.51 -33.22
C PRO A 2 6.99 -10.21 -32.44
N ASP A 3 7.66 -9.12 -32.81
CA ASP A 3 8.70 -8.53 -31.97
C ASP A 3 8.68 -7.02 -32.24
N ASP A 4 7.63 -6.38 -31.71
CA ASP A 4 7.51 -4.93 -31.65
C ASP A 4 8.33 -4.47 -30.42
N PRO A 5 9.49 -3.80 -30.60
CA PRO A 5 10.31 -3.31 -29.49
C PRO A 5 9.66 -2.14 -28.73
N ALA A 6 8.42 -1.77 -29.07
CA ALA A 6 7.62 -0.80 -28.33
C ALA A 6 7.14 -1.31 -26.95
N ILE A 7 7.23 -2.62 -26.68
CA ILE A 7 6.95 -3.22 -25.36
C ILE A 7 8.22 -3.21 -24.48
N ALA A 8 9.14 -2.27 -24.71
CA ALA A 8 10.28 -1.98 -23.84
C ALA A 8 10.20 -0.56 -23.26
N THR A 9 9.03 0.06 -23.27
CA THR A 9 8.79 1.20 -22.39
C THR A 9 8.76 0.69 -20.96
N CYS A 10 9.56 1.31 -20.11
CA CYS A 10 9.65 1.05 -18.69
C CYS A 10 8.33 1.42 -17.98
N GLU A 11 7.22 0.74 -18.27
CA GLU A 11 5.90 1.04 -17.69
C GLU A 11 5.57 0.16 -16.48
N TYR A 12 6.42 -0.79 -16.13
CA TYR A 12 6.33 -1.49 -14.86
C TYR A 12 7.23 -0.84 -13.80
N PHE A 13 7.20 0.49 -13.70
CA PHE A 13 7.50 1.10 -12.41
C PHE A 13 6.31 0.80 -11.51
N VAL A 14 6.25 -0.44 -10.99
CA VAL A 14 5.58 -0.67 -9.72
C VAL A 14 6.42 0.09 -8.72
N SER A 15 6.15 1.39 -8.67
CA SER A 15 6.22 2.21 -7.50
C SER A 15 5.99 1.25 -6.34
N ASN A 16 7.03 0.98 -5.57
CA ASN A 16 7.03 -0.06 -4.52
C ASN A 16 6.04 0.30 -3.39
N LEU A 17 5.07 1.18 -3.65
CA LEU A 17 3.95 1.56 -2.82
C LEU A 17 3.07 0.32 -2.57
N PRO A 18 2.49 0.22 -1.38
CA PRO A 18 1.54 -0.84 -1.09
C PRO A 18 0.33 -0.74 -2.02
N SER A 19 -0.14 -1.88 -2.52
CA SER A 19 -1.34 -1.94 -3.34
C SER A 19 -2.58 -1.53 -2.55
N GLU A 20 -3.56 -0.95 -3.22
CA GLU A 20 -4.81 -0.49 -2.59
C GLU A 20 -5.53 -1.60 -1.82
N ALA A 21 -5.56 -2.82 -2.36
CA ALA A 21 -6.14 -3.99 -1.69
C ALA A 21 -5.49 -4.24 -0.31
N LEU A 22 -4.16 -4.17 -0.25
CA LEU A 22 -3.37 -4.38 0.96
C LEU A 22 -3.62 -3.29 2.00
N ILE A 23 -3.71 -2.03 1.55
CA ILE A 23 -4.03 -0.88 2.41
C ILE A 23 -5.43 -1.06 2.99
N ARG A 24 -6.42 -1.45 2.17
CA ARG A 24 -7.80 -1.67 2.61
C ARG A 24 -7.90 -2.78 3.64
N GLU A 25 -7.27 -3.92 3.40
CA GLU A 25 -7.25 -5.05 4.35
C GLU A 25 -6.62 -4.65 5.68
N THR A 26 -5.49 -3.96 5.63
CA THR A 26 -4.79 -3.48 6.82
C THR A 26 -5.61 -2.43 7.58
N ALA A 27 -6.23 -1.50 6.87
CA ALA A 27 -7.09 -0.46 7.44
C ALA A 27 -8.32 -1.06 8.13
N TYR A 28 -8.94 -2.07 7.50
CA TYR A 28 -10.06 -2.80 8.08
C TYR A 28 -9.66 -3.56 9.35
N TYR A 29 -8.48 -4.19 9.35
CA TYR A 29 -7.95 -4.84 10.54
C TYR A 29 -7.66 -3.86 11.67
N LEU A 30 -7.03 -2.71 11.36
CA LEU A 30 -6.79 -1.63 12.33
C LEU A 30 -8.10 -1.09 12.90
N TRP A 31 -9.11 -0.88 12.06
CA TRP A 31 -10.41 -0.39 12.46
C TRP A 31 -11.14 -1.35 13.40
N GLN A 32 -11.17 -2.65 13.08
CA GLN A 32 -11.73 -3.68 13.97
C GLN A 32 -11.00 -3.73 15.31
N ARG A 33 -9.66 -3.67 15.30
CA ARG A 33 -8.86 -3.74 16.53
C ARG A 33 -9.04 -2.53 17.44
N LYS A 34 -9.39 -1.36 16.87
CA LYS A 34 -9.70 -0.13 17.61
C LYS A 34 -11.16 -0.09 18.13
N GLY A 35 -11.97 -1.12 17.88
CA GLY A 35 -13.36 -1.17 18.34
C GLY A 35 -14.34 -0.40 17.45
N CYS A 36 -14.06 -0.32 16.16
CA CYS A 36 -14.93 0.30 15.16
C CYS A 36 -15.28 1.78 15.43
N PRO A 37 -14.29 2.66 15.64
CA PRO A 37 -14.57 4.07 15.81
C PRO A 37 -15.17 4.68 14.54
N GLU A 38 -16.30 5.37 14.69
CA GLU A 38 -16.96 6.10 13.60
C GLU A 38 -16.16 7.36 13.24
N GLY A 39 -16.06 7.69 11.95
CA GLY A 39 -15.35 8.88 11.47
C GLY A 39 -13.81 8.77 11.36
N GLN A 40 -13.20 7.64 11.74
CA GLN A 40 -11.75 7.44 11.66
C GLN A 40 -11.28 6.66 10.42
N THR A 41 -12.14 6.50 9.41
CA THR A 41 -11.82 5.74 8.19
C THR A 41 -10.56 6.25 7.50
N GLN A 42 -10.44 7.56 7.33
CA GLN A 42 -9.27 8.18 6.69
C GLN A 42 -8.00 7.99 7.52
N ALA A 43 -8.09 8.15 8.85
CA ALA A 43 -6.97 7.96 9.76
C ALA A 43 -6.47 6.50 9.78
N ASN A 44 -7.39 5.52 9.74
CA ASN A 44 -7.03 4.11 9.67
C ASN A 44 -6.44 3.73 8.31
N TRP A 45 -6.88 4.38 7.24
CA TRP A 45 -6.29 4.22 5.90
C TRP A 45 -4.86 4.76 5.83
N ASP A 46 -4.62 5.94 6.37
CA ASP A 46 -3.29 6.56 6.43
C ASP A 46 -2.32 5.72 7.29
N GLU A 47 -2.79 5.26 8.45
CA GLU A 47 -2.01 4.39 9.34
C GLU A 47 -1.67 3.04 8.69
N ALA A 48 -2.63 2.46 7.96
CA ALA A 48 -2.41 1.25 7.17
C ALA A 48 -1.35 1.47 6.09
N PHE A 49 -1.46 2.56 5.33
CA PHE A 49 -0.50 2.92 4.29
C PHE A 49 0.91 3.09 4.85
N LEU A 50 1.04 3.86 5.93
CA LEU A 50 2.32 4.11 6.60
C LEU A 50 2.92 2.83 7.18
N SER A 51 2.10 1.96 7.78
CA SER A 51 2.54 0.68 8.32
C SER A 51 3.09 -0.24 7.21
N LEU A 52 2.37 -0.33 6.08
CA LEU A 52 2.80 -1.14 4.94
C LEU A 52 4.06 -0.58 4.26
N CYS A 53 4.18 0.74 4.19
CA CYS A 53 5.38 1.41 3.68
C CYS A 53 6.60 1.18 4.60
N GLN A 54 6.39 1.14 5.92
CA GLN A 54 7.44 0.80 6.90
C GLN A 54 7.84 -0.68 6.84
N SER A 55 6.87 -1.58 6.70
CA SER A 55 7.07 -3.04 6.71
C SER A 55 7.77 -3.55 5.44
N THR A 56 7.67 -2.84 4.31
CA THR A 56 8.47 -3.11 3.09
C THR A 56 9.96 -2.79 3.24
N GLY A 57 10.46 -2.57 4.46
CA GLY A 57 11.89 -2.41 4.76
C GLY A 57 12.46 -1.02 4.42
N ARG A 58 11.60 -0.03 4.12
CA ARG A 58 12.03 1.33 3.78
C ARG A 58 12.48 2.18 4.96
N ILE A 59 12.14 1.80 6.18
CA ILE A 59 12.63 2.49 7.38
C ILE A 59 13.54 1.52 8.14
N ARG A 60 14.84 1.52 7.79
CA ARG A 60 15.87 1.12 8.75
C ARG A 60 15.86 2.17 9.86
N ARG A 61 15.18 1.90 10.97
CA ARG A 61 15.47 2.61 12.22
C ARG A 61 16.86 2.14 12.68
N ARG A 62 17.81 3.08 12.74
CA ARG A 62 19.07 2.94 13.45
C ARG A 62 18.83 3.19 14.94
#